data_AF-X1HGE7-F1
#
_entry.id   AF-X1HGE7-F1
#
_cell.length_a   1.000
_cell.length_b   1.000
_cell.length_c   1.000
_cell.angle_alpha   90.00
_cell.angle_beta   90.00
_cell.angle_gamma   90.00
#
_symmetry.space_group_name_H-M   'P 1'
#
loop_
_entity.id
_entity.type
_entity.pdbx_description
1 polymer ?
#
loop_
_entity_poly.entity_id
_entity_poly.type
_entity_poly.pdbx_seq_one_letter_code
_entity_poly.pdbx_strand_id
1 'polypeptide(L)' 'TGRISHKGSEFDGPQCAFRLLDMGIAIGSAVKTAGIMNVDNRIMYRAGVVAKKMGLIDADFVMGIPLSVTGKSIYFDR' A
#
# COMPACT_ATOMS: atom_id res chain seq x y z
N THR A 1 -11.40 14.30 -21.95
CA THR A 1 -9.95 14.59 -21.85
C THR A 1 -9.25 13.34 -21.34
N GLY A 2 -8.63 12.56 -22.22
CA GLY A 2 -8.03 11.28 -21.85
C GLY A 2 -6.73 11.47 -21.08
N ARG A 3 -6.59 10.83 -19.93
CA ARG A 3 -5.33 10.78 -19.17
C ARG A 3 -4.35 9.91 -19.96
N ILE A 4 -3.20 10.44 -20.37
CA ILE A 4 -2.12 9.62 -20.97
C ILE A 4 -1.50 8.83 -19.80
N SER A 5 -1.76 7.53 -19.75
CA SER A 5 -1.21 6.61 -18.75
C SER A 5 -0.17 5.70 -19.40
N HIS A 6 1.04 5.71 -18.86
CA HIS A 6 2.12 4.80 -19.21
C HIS A 6 2.07 3.59 -18.27
N LYS A 7 1.89 2.39 -18.85
CA LYS A 7 1.95 1.14 -18.09
C LYS A 7 3.39 0.83 -17.70
N GLY A 8 3.67 0.86 -16.39
CA GLY A 8 4.93 0.38 -15.84
C GLY A 8 4.87 -1.12 -15.53
N SER A 9 6.02 -1.72 -15.24
CA SER A 9 6.12 -3.13 -14.85
C SER A 9 5.45 -3.44 -13.50
N GLU A 10 5.26 -2.41 -12.67
CA GLU A 10 4.70 -2.51 -11.32
C GLU A 10 3.56 -1.52 -11.11
N PHE A 11 3.76 -0.23 -11.42
CA PHE A 11 2.73 0.82 -11.31
C PHE A 11 2.63 1.67 -12.57
N ASP A 12 1.47 2.29 -12.77
CA ASP A 12 1.21 3.13 -13.95
C ASP A 12 1.54 4.58 -13.61
N GLY A 13 1.97 5.35 -14.61
CA GLY A 13 2.35 6.76 -14.45
C GLY A 13 1.75 7.66 -15.53
N PRO A 14 1.89 8.99 -15.42
CA PRO A 14 2.57 9.73 -14.35
C PRO A 14 1.71 9.87 -13.07
N GLN A 15 2.37 9.82 -11.91
CA GLN A 15 1.72 10.07 -10.62
C GLN A 15 1.86 11.54 -10.19
N CYS A 16 0.77 12.12 -9.71
CA CYS A 16 0.81 13.46 -9.12
C CYS A 16 1.47 13.38 -7.73
N ALA A 17 2.54 14.15 -7.51
CA ALA A 17 3.25 14.16 -6.24
C ALA A 17 2.33 14.49 -5.05
N PHE A 18 1.38 15.42 -5.22
CA PHE A 18 0.40 15.74 -4.19
C PHE A 18 -0.52 14.55 -3.86
N ARG A 19 -0.96 13.78 -4.87
CA ARG A 19 -1.79 12.59 -4.62
C ARG A 19 -1.01 11.48 -3.90
N LEU A 20 0.29 11.35 -4.18
CA LEU A 20 1.16 10.43 -3.44
C LEU A 20 1.40 10.89 -2.00
N LEU A 21 1.51 12.20 -1.75
CA LEU A 21 1.61 12.76 -0.41
C LEU A 21 0.34 12.48 0.40
N ASP A 22 -0.84 12.75 -0.16
CA ASP A 22 -2.12 12.48 0.49
C ASP A 22 -2.30 10.99 0.77
N MET A 23 -1.91 10.13 -0.17
CA MET A 23 -1.91 8.67 0.03
C MET A 23 -0.96 8.26 1.17
N GLY A 24 0.21 8.90 1.28
CA GLY A 24 1.14 8.68 2.40
C GLY A 24 0.52 9.03 3.75
N ILE A 25 -0.22 10.14 3.85
CA ILE A 25 -0.96 10.52 5.05
C ILE A 25 -2.01 9.45 5.39
N ALA A 26 -2.80 9.02 4.40
CA ALA A 26 -3.83 7.99 4.59
C ALA A 26 -3.25 6.66 5.09
N ILE A 27 -2.15 6.20 4.47
CA ILE A 27 -1.44 4.99 4.89
C ILE A 27 -0.91 5.15 6.32
N GLY A 28 -0.28 6.29 6.62
CA GLY A 28 0.25 6.63 7.94
C GLY A 28 -0.82 6.61 9.03
N SER A 29 -1.98 7.19 8.77
CA SER A 29 -3.13 7.15 9.67
C SER A 29 -3.64 5.73 9.89
N ALA A 30 -3.73 4.91 8.83
CA ALA A 30 -4.20 3.53 8.94
C ALA A 30 -3.26 2.67 9.81
N VAL A 31 -1.94 2.74 9.57
CA VAL A 31 -0.96 1.98 10.38
C VAL A 31 -0.90 2.46 11.83
N LYS A 32 -1.08 3.76 12.07
CA LYS A 32 -1.16 4.31 13.42
C LYS A 32 -2.38 3.76 14.16
N THR A 33 -3.55 3.75 13.52
CA THR A 33 -4.78 3.19 14.10
C THR A 33 -4.61 1.70 14.42
N ALA A 34 -4.03 0.92 13.51
CA ALA A 34 -3.72 -0.48 13.77
C ALA A 34 -2.80 -0.64 14.99
N GLY A 35 -1.76 0.18 15.11
CA GLY A 35 -0.87 0.20 16.27
C GLY A 35 -1.57 0.58 17.58
N ILE A 36 -2.52 1.52 17.56
CA ILE A 36 -3.35 1.86 18.75
C ILE A 36 -4.17 0.65 19.20
N MET A 37 -4.61 -0.18 18.26
CA MET A 37 -5.33 -1.43 18.53
C MET A 37 -4.41 -2.60 18.87
N ASN A 38 -3.11 -2.36 19.09
CA ASN A 38 -2.08 -3.39 19.30
C ASN A 38 -2.02 -4.44 18.17
N VAL A 39 -2.39 -4.04 16.95
CA VAL A 39 -2.29 -4.89 15.76
C VAL A 39 -0.97 -4.61 15.07
N ASP A 40 -0.13 -5.64 14.98
CA ASP A 40 1.13 -5.53 14.27
C ASP A 40 0.87 -5.33 12.78
N ASN A 41 1.66 -4.44 12.18
CA ASN A 41 1.48 -4.08 10.77
C ASN A 41 2.79 -3.57 10.17
N ARG A 42 2.89 -3.64 8.83
CA ARG A 42 4.03 -3.11 8.08
C ARG A 42 3.64 -2.70 6.68
N ILE A 43 3.90 -1.46 6.28
CA ILE A 43 3.62 -1.01 4.91
C ILE A 43 4.50 -1.83 3.93
N MET A 44 3.86 -2.47 2.93
CA MET A 44 4.52 -3.33 1.95
C MET A 44 4.17 -2.93 0.52
N TYR A 45 5.17 -2.46 -0.22
CA TYR A 45 5.10 -2.20 -1.66
C TYR A 45 4.78 -3.47 -2.47
N ARG A 46 5.52 -4.56 -2.20
CA ARG A 46 5.40 -5.81 -2.98
C ARG A 46 4.00 -6.41 -2.92
N ALA A 47 3.35 -6.33 -1.76
CA ALA A 47 1.96 -6.77 -1.61
C ALA A 47 1.02 -5.98 -2.53
N GLY A 48 1.23 -4.66 -2.63
CA GLY A 48 0.48 -3.80 -3.55
C GLY A 48 0.73 -4.13 -5.02
N VAL A 49 1.99 -4.37 -5.41
CA VAL A 49 2.33 -4.80 -6.79
C VAL A 49 1.63 -6.10 -7.16
N VAL A 50 1.66 -7.09 -6.26
CA VAL A 50 0.99 -8.38 -6.49
C VAL A 50 -0.52 -8.20 -6.60
N ALA A 51 -1.15 -7.44 -5.69
CA ALA A 51 -2.59 -7.17 -5.73
C ALA A 51 -3.03 -6.51 -7.04
N LYS A 52 -2.24 -5.54 -7.54
CA LYS A 52 -2.49 -4.91 -8.84
C LYS A 52 -2.33 -5.91 -10.00
N LYS A 53 -1.25 -6.69 -10.02
CA LYS A 53 -1.00 -7.71 -11.08
C LYS A 53 -2.05 -8.81 -11.11
N MET A 54 -2.63 -9.14 -9.96
CA MET A 54 -3.74 -10.09 -9.84
C MET A 54 -5.10 -9.49 -10.21
N GLY A 55 -5.18 -8.20 -10.52
CA GLY A 55 -6.44 -7.53 -10.84
C GLY A 55 -7.40 -7.39 -9.66
N LEU A 56 -6.89 -7.51 -8.41
CA LEU A 56 -7.71 -7.37 -7.19
C LEU A 56 -8.06 -5.90 -6.91
N ILE A 57 -7.23 -4.98 -7.41
CA ILE A 57 -7.39 -3.54 -7.25
C ILE A 57 -7.11 -2.87 -8.60
N ASP A 58 -8.08 -2.10 -9.09
CA ASP A 58 -7.92 -1.23 -10.25
C ASP A 58 -7.46 0.16 -9.81
N ALA A 59 -6.14 0.35 -9.75
CA ALA A 59 -5.51 1.62 -9.42
C ALA A 59 -4.11 1.74 -10.02
N ASP A 60 -3.69 2.98 -10.28
CA ASP A 60 -2.38 3.25 -10.87
C ASP A 60 -1.22 2.87 -9.92
N PHE A 61 -1.40 3.12 -8.61
CA PHE A 61 -0.42 2.90 -7.53
C PHE A 61 -1.11 2.25 -6.32
N VAL A 62 -0.51 1.21 -5.73
CA VAL A 62 -1.15 0.40 -4.66
C VAL A 62 -0.14 0.07 -3.56
N MET A 63 -0.55 0.19 -2.30
CA MET A 63 0.27 -0.22 -1.15
C MET A 63 -0.50 -1.22 -0.29
N GLY A 64 0.17 -2.26 0.19
CA GLY A 64 -0.41 -3.23 1.11
C GLY A 64 -0.08 -2.90 2.57
N ILE A 65 -1.05 -3.09 3.46
CA ILE A 65 -0.87 -3.05 4.92
C ILE A 65 -1.37 -4.40 5.48
N PRO A 66 -0.52 -5.43 5.51
CA PRO A 66 -0.86 -6.68 6.16
C PRO A 66 -0.92 -6.45 7.68
N LEU A 67 -1.89 -7.09 8.32
CA LEU A 67 -2.17 -6.97 9.76
C LEU A 67 -1.93 -8.33 10.42
N SER A 68 -1.39 -8.34 11.63
CA SER A 68 -1.23 -9.55 12.44
C SER A 68 -1.71 -9.32 13.86
N VAL A 69 -2.46 -10.30 14.38
CA VAL A 69 -2.96 -10.36 15.77
C VAL A 69 -2.39 -11.58 16.51
N THR A 70 -1.28 -12.11 16.00
CA THR A 70 -0.59 -13.29 16.56
C THR A 70 0.35 -12.88 17.70
N GLY A 71 0.62 -13.80 18.64
CA GLY A 71 1.51 -13.54 19.78
C GLY A 71 2.98 -13.26 19.39
N LYS A 72 3.44 -13.79 18.25
CA LYS A 72 4.70 -13.41 17.62
C LYS A 72 4.41 -12.73 16.29
N SER A 73 4.98 -11.56 16.08
CA SER A 73 4.81 -10.81 14.84
C SER A 73 5.61 -11.43 13.70
N ILE A 74 4.95 -11.82 12.61
CA ILE A 74 5.62 -12.29 11.39
C ILE A 74 6.41 -11.19 10.68
N TYR A 75 6.13 -9.92 10.97
CA TYR A 75 6.80 -8.78 10.31
C TYR A 75 8.17 -8.46 10.90
N PHE A 76 8.42 -8.92 12.14
CA PHE A 76 9.63 -8.68 12.92
C PHE A 76 10.41 -9.97 13.20
N ASP A 77 10.02 -11.10 12.60
CA ASP A 77 10.66 -12.40 12.80
C ASP A 77 11.97 -12.55 11.99
N ARG A 78 12.99 -11.76 12.35
CA ARG A 78 14.31 -11.74 11.70
C ARG A 78 15.41 -12.10 12.68
#